data_AF-G3LPD8-F1
#
_entry.id   AF-G3LPD8-F1
#
_cell.length_a   1.000
_cell.length_b   1.000
_cell.length_c   1.000
_cell.angle_alpha   90.00
_cell.angle_beta   90.00
_cell.angle_gamma   90.00
#
_symmetry.space_group_name_H-M   'P 1'
#
loop_
_entity.id
_entity.type
_entity.pdbx_description
1 polymer ?
#
loop_
_entity_poly.entity_id
_entity_poly.type
_entity_poly.pdbx_seq_one_letter_code
_entity_poly.pdbx_strand_id
1 'polypeptide(L)'
;VEVLLLDGTAIKSLPESIESLRKLALLNLKNCKKLKHLSSDLYKLKRLQELILSGCSQLQVFPEIKENMESLEILLLDDTTITEMPKMMHLSNIKTFSLCGTSTQDSMFFMPPTSGCSRLTDLYLSRCSLYKLPGNIGGLSSLQSLCLSGNNIENLPESFNQLHN
;
A
#
# COMPACT_ATOMS: atom_id res chain seq x y z
N VAL A 1 -1.18 -21.13 -11.79
CA VAL A 1 -0.04 -20.25 -11.45
C VAL A 1 -0.28 -19.71 -10.05
N GLU A 2 0.68 -19.89 -9.15
CA GLU A 2 0.63 -19.36 -7.77
C GLU A 2 1.54 -18.16 -7.58
N VAL A 3 2.61 -18.08 -8.38
CA VAL A 3 3.57 -16.98 -8.38
C VAL A 3 3.68 -16.44 -9.80
N LEU A 4 3.52 -15.12 -9.96
CA LEU A 4 3.74 -14.43 -11.23
C LEU A 4 4.75 -13.30 -11.03
N LEU A 5 5.92 -13.45 -11.66
CA LEU A 5 7.02 -12.50 -11.62
C LEU A 5 7.07 -11.74 -12.95
N LEU A 6 6.85 -10.43 -12.88
CA LEU A 6 6.86 -9.50 -14.02
C LEU A 6 7.79 -8.32 -13.74
N ASP A 7 8.67 -8.44 -12.75
CA ASP A 7 9.55 -7.35 -12.32
C ASP A 7 10.47 -6.89 -13.46
N GLY A 8 10.68 -5.58 -13.53
CA GLY A 8 11.51 -4.93 -14.55
C GLY A 8 10.94 -4.96 -15.97
N THR A 9 9.75 -5.51 -16.18
CA THR A 9 9.14 -5.57 -17.53
C THR A 9 8.59 -4.21 -17.98
N ALA A 10 8.33 -4.10 -19.29
CA ALA A 10 7.81 -2.89 -19.92
C ALA A 10 6.26 -2.82 -19.93
N ILE A 11 5.58 -3.62 -19.12
CA ILE A 11 4.12 -3.67 -19.11
C ILE A 11 3.53 -2.30 -18.74
N LYS A 12 2.42 -1.97 -19.38
CA LYS A 12 1.72 -0.69 -19.15
C LYS A 12 0.49 -0.83 -18.26
N SER A 13 -0.11 -2.02 -18.29
CA SER A 13 -1.27 -2.42 -17.51
C SER A 13 -1.29 -3.94 -17.36
N LEU A 14 -2.04 -4.43 -16.38
CA LEU A 14 -2.45 -5.83 -16.32
C LEU A 14 -3.71 -6.02 -17.18
N PRO A 15 -3.84 -7.13 -17.93
CA PRO A 15 -5.09 -7.45 -18.60
C PRO A 15 -6.17 -7.81 -17.57
N GLU A 16 -7.45 -7.58 -17.89
CA GLU A 16 -8.58 -7.98 -17.03
C GLU A 16 -8.55 -9.48 -16.72
N SER A 17 -8.09 -10.30 -17.66
CA SER A 17 -7.95 -11.76 -17.51
C SER A 17 -7.01 -12.19 -16.38
N ILE A 18 -6.23 -11.29 -15.78
CA ILE A 18 -5.41 -11.58 -14.60
C ILE A 18 -6.26 -12.18 -13.47
N GLU A 19 -7.53 -11.78 -13.36
CA GLU A 19 -8.48 -12.27 -12.35
C GLU A 19 -8.78 -13.78 -12.45
N SER A 20 -8.51 -14.39 -13.61
CA SER A 20 -8.65 -15.83 -13.82
C SER A 20 -7.60 -16.64 -13.05
N LEU A 21 -6.51 -16.01 -12.59
CA LEU A 21 -5.45 -16.64 -11.82
C LEU A 21 -5.87 -16.83 -10.35
N ARG A 22 -6.93 -17.59 -10.11
CA ARG A 22 -7.55 -17.81 -8.78
C ARG A 22 -6.64 -18.44 -7.73
N LYS A 23 -5.50 -19.00 -8.14
CA LYS A 23 -4.48 -19.57 -7.24
C LYS A 23 -3.29 -18.63 -6.98
N LEU A 24 -3.28 -17.45 -7.59
CA LEU A 24 -2.16 -16.50 -7.47
C LEU A 24 -2.05 -16.02 -6.02
N ALA A 25 -0.89 -16.27 -5.42
CA ALA A 25 -0.50 -15.87 -4.08
C ALA A 25 0.51 -14.71 -4.10
N LEU A 26 1.41 -14.67 -5.09
CA LEU A 26 2.38 -13.59 -5.27
C LEU A 26 2.26 -12.97 -6.67
N LEU A 27 2.11 -11.65 -6.72
CA LEU A 27 2.22 -10.85 -7.93
C LEU A 27 3.35 -9.83 -7.75
N ASN A 28 4.47 -10.07 -8.42
CA ASN A 28 5.62 -9.16 -8.39
C ASN A 28 5.69 -8.33 -9.68
N LEU A 29 5.51 -7.02 -9.53
CA LEU A 29 5.54 -6.00 -10.57
C LEU A 29 6.63 -4.95 -10.30
N LYS A 30 7.58 -5.26 -9.42
CA LYS A 30 8.66 -4.35 -9.02
C LYS A 30 9.36 -3.77 -10.25
N ASN A 31 9.66 -2.47 -10.23
CA ASN A 31 10.37 -1.77 -11.32
C ASN A 31 9.70 -1.81 -12.70
N CYS A 32 8.39 -2.08 -12.79
CA CYS A 32 7.62 -1.89 -14.03
C CYS A 32 7.39 -0.40 -14.32
N LYS A 33 8.44 0.30 -14.78
CA LYS A 33 8.46 1.77 -14.92
C LYS A 33 7.42 2.35 -15.89
N LYS A 34 6.83 1.51 -16.75
CA LYS A 34 5.77 1.91 -17.70
C LYS A 34 4.37 1.57 -17.20
N LEU A 35 4.23 0.90 -16.05
CA LEU A 35 2.95 0.54 -15.46
C LEU A 35 2.26 1.81 -14.98
N LYS A 36 1.09 2.10 -15.56
CA LYS A 36 0.30 3.29 -15.22
C LYS A 36 -0.92 2.97 -14.39
N HIS A 37 -1.53 1.81 -14.65
CA HIS A 37 -2.79 1.41 -14.06
C HIS A 37 -2.75 -0.07 -13.69
N LEU A 38 -3.40 -0.39 -12.58
CA LEU A 38 -3.77 -1.74 -12.21
C LEU A 38 -5.23 -1.98 -12.63
N SER A 39 -5.62 -3.25 -12.75
CA SER A 39 -7.01 -3.61 -12.98
C SER A 39 -7.88 -3.18 -11.78
N SER A 40 -9.08 -2.65 -12.02
CA SER A 40 -10.08 -2.40 -10.98
C SER A 40 -10.58 -3.69 -10.32
N ASP A 41 -10.33 -4.83 -10.96
CA ASP A 41 -10.82 -6.14 -10.56
C ASP A 41 -9.75 -6.95 -9.79
N LEU A 42 -8.70 -6.28 -9.33
CA LEU A 42 -7.63 -6.87 -8.52
C LEU A 42 -8.17 -7.62 -7.28
N TYR A 43 -9.31 -7.17 -6.75
CA TYR A 43 -10.00 -7.77 -5.61
C TYR A 43 -10.52 -9.19 -5.86
N LYS A 44 -10.62 -9.63 -7.12
CA LYS A 44 -11.02 -11.00 -7.49
C LYS A 44 -9.91 -12.03 -7.26
N LEU A 45 -8.65 -11.58 -7.07
CA LEU A 45 -7.54 -12.45 -6.69
C LEU A 45 -7.60 -12.80 -5.20
N LYS A 46 -8.62 -13.57 -4.79
CA LYS A 46 -8.94 -13.85 -3.38
C LYS A 46 -7.83 -14.58 -2.60
N ARG A 47 -6.84 -15.16 -3.29
CA ARG A 47 -5.68 -15.85 -2.70
C ARG A 47 -4.39 -15.03 -2.72
N LEU A 48 -4.41 -13.81 -3.27
CA LEU A 48 -3.22 -12.97 -3.36
C LEU A 48 -2.79 -12.55 -1.96
N GLN A 49 -1.58 -12.94 -1.58
CA GLN A 49 -0.95 -12.67 -0.29
C GLN A 49 0.02 -11.50 -0.40
N GLU A 50 0.74 -11.40 -1.52
CA GLU A 50 1.79 -10.43 -1.71
C GLU A 50 1.63 -9.71 -3.05
N LEU A 51 1.58 -8.37 -2.98
CA LEU A 51 1.57 -7.48 -4.14
C LEU A 51 2.72 -6.50 -4.05
N ILE A 52 3.69 -6.65 -4.96
CA ILE A 52 4.91 -5.83 -4.99
C ILE A 52 4.86 -4.93 -6.23
N LEU A 53 4.80 -3.62 -6.01
CA LEU A 53 4.74 -2.59 -7.06
C LEU A 53 5.86 -1.55 -6.91
N SER A 54 6.78 -1.75 -5.96
CA SER A 54 7.84 -0.78 -5.69
C SER A 54 8.65 -0.47 -6.95
N GLY A 55 8.96 0.81 -7.18
CA GLY A 55 9.68 1.30 -8.38
C GLY A 55 8.82 1.43 -9.64
N CYS A 56 7.49 1.28 -9.56
CA CYS A 56 6.58 1.60 -10.66
C CYS A 56 6.37 3.12 -10.76
N SER A 57 7.37 3.82 -11.30
CA SER A 57 7.48 5.29 -11.33
C SER A 57 6.45 6.02 -12.21
N GLN A 58 5.51 5.31 -12.85
CA GLN A 58 4.39 5.90 -13.59
C GLN A 58 3.03 5.52 -12.99
N LEU A 59 3.01 4.74 -11.91
CA LEU A 59 1.80 4.37 -11.19
C LEU A 59 1.37 5.56 -10.32
N GLN A 60 0.29 6.22 -10.71
CA GLN A 60 -0.21 7.43 -10.04
C GLN A 60 -1.37 7.15 -9.08
N VAL A 61 -2.10 6.05 -9.30
CA VAL A 61 -3.30 5.71 -8.55
C VAL A 61 -3.29 4.22 -8.26
N PHE A 62 -3.53 3.86 -6.99
CA PHE A 62 -3.88 2.49 -6.62
C PHE A 62 -5.39 2.29 -6.84
N PRO A 63 -5.83 1.18 -7.47
CA PRO A 63 -7.22 1.00 -7.85
C PRO A 63 -8.13 0.95 -6.62
N GLU A 64 -9.35 1.45 -6.76
CA GLU A 64 -10.38 1.26 -5.74
C GLU A 64 -10.75 -0.22 -5.65
N ILE A 65 -10.59 -0.77 -4.46
CA ILE A 65 -10.91 -2.16 -4.14
C ILE A 65 -12.38 -2.19 -3.72
N LYS A 66 -13.23 -2.88 -4.50
CA LYS A 66 -14.70 -2.90 -4.28
C LYS A 66 -15.15 -3.95 -3.27
N GLU A 67 -14.32 -4.95 -3.00
CA GLU A 67 -14.61 -6.05 -2.08
C GLU A 67 -13.34 -6.47 -1.33
N ASN A 68 -13.51 -7.13 -0.18
CA ASN A 68 -12.38 -7.56 0.64
C ASN A 68 -11.39 -8.47 -0.12
N MET A 69 -10.11 -8.13 0.01
CA MET A 69 -8.96 -8.96 -0.39
C MET A 69 -8.47 -9.75 0.83
N GLU A 70 -9.21 -10.80 1.17
CA GLU A 70 -9.05 -11.56 2.41
C GLU A 70 -7.68 -12.22 2.60
N SER A 71 -6.88 -12.38 1.55
CA SER A 71 -5.55 -13.00 1.69
C SER A 71 -4.40 -12.00 1.70
N LEU A 72 -4.62 -10.73 1.33
CA LEU A 72 -3.51 -9.79 1.09
C LEU A 72 -2.86 -9.39 2.42
N GLU A 73 -1.62 -9.80 2.62
CA GLU A 73 -0.86 -9.52 3.83
C GLU A 73 0.24 -8.46 3.60
N ILE A 74 0.80 -8.41 2.39
CA ILE A 74 1.91 -7.52 2.05
C ILE A 74 1.57 -6.68 0.81
N LEU A 75 1.64 -5.37 0.97
CA LEU A 75 1.50 -4.40 -0.11
C LEU A 75 2.68 -3.43 -0.10
N LEU A 76 3.52 -3.49 -1.15
CA LEU A 76 4.70 -2.64 -1.30
C LEU A 76 4.54 -1.71 -2.51
N LEU A 77 4.61 -0.41 -2.26
CA LEU A 77 4.36 0.66 -3.23
C LEU A 77 5.50 1.70 -3.25
N ASP A 78 6.67 1.36 -2.71
CA ASP A 78 7.79 2.32 -2.59
C ASP A 78 8.22 2.88 -3.93
N ASP A 79 8.71 4.11 -3.96
CA ASP A 79 9.23 4.78 -5.15
C ASP A 79 8.23 4.75 -6.34
N THR A 80 6.93 4.80 -6.02
CA THR A 80 5.84 5.07 -6.97
C THR A 80 5.49 6.56 -7.00
N THR A 81 4.61 6.96 -7.92
CA THR A 81 4.12 8.34 -8.04
C THR A 81 2.69 8.47 -7.53
N ILE A 82 2.28 7.59 -6.62
CA ILE A 82 0.92 7.56 -6.09
C ILE A 82 0.63 8.89 -5.38
N THR A 83 -0.47 9.55 -5.77
CA THR A 83 -0.83 10.87 -5.24
C THR A 83 -1.74 10.81 -4.03
N GLU A 84 -2.42 9.68 -3.80
CA GLU A 84 -3.38 9.48 -2.72
C GLU A 84 -3.12 8.17 -1.99
N MET A 85 -3.32 8.15 -0.67
CA MET A 85 -3.19 6.93 0.13
C MET A 85 -4.24 5.88 -0.33
N PRO A 86 -3.85 4.62 -0.59
CA PRO A 86 -4.81 3.56 -0.88
C PRO A 86 -5.88 3.43 0.21
N LYS A 87 -7.14 3.28 -0.20
CA LYS A 87 -8.23 2.99 0.75
C LYS A 87 -8.04 1.59 1.34
N MET A 88 -7.79 1.52 2.64
CA MET A 88 -7.48 0.25 3.31
C MET A 88 -8.70 -0.54 3.79
N MET A 89 -9.92 0.00 3.68
CA MET A 89 -11.13 -0.61 4.26
C MET A 89 -11.41 -2.05 3.79
N HIS A 90 -10.91 -2.42 2.61
CA HIS A 90 -11.07 -3.75 2.01
C HIS A 90 -9.79 -4.61 2.06
N LEU A 91 -8.75 -4.14 2.74
CA LEU A 91 -7.46 -4.81 2.88
C LEU A 91 -7.27 -5.32 4.32
N SER A 92 -8.32 -5.95 4.86
CA SER A 92 -8.46 -6.27 6.29
C SER A 92 -7.38 -7.20 6.87
N ASN A 93 -6.66 -7.93 6.02
CA ASN A 93 -5.59 -8.84 6.43
C ASN A 93 -4.17 -8.32 6.21
N ILE A 94 -4.00 -7.05 5.79
CA ILE A 94 -2.67 -6.45 5.66
C ILE A 94 -1.94 -6.46 6.99
N LYS A 95 -0.69 -6.94 6.94
CA LYS A 95 0.29 -6.91 8.01
C LYS A 95 1.41 -5.91 7.70
N THR A 96 1.83 -5.85 6.44
CA THR A 96 2.90 -4.97 6.00
C THR A 96 2.42 -4.05 4.89
N PHE A 97 2.54 -2.74 5.13
CA PHE A 97 2.29 -1.71 4.14
C PHE A 97 3.48 -0.77 4.03
N SER A 98 3.98 -0.60 2.81
CA SER A 98 5.11 0.29 2.52
C SER A 98 4.79 1.21 1.34
N LEU A 99 4.97 2.52 1.53
CA LEU A 99 4.78 3.54 0.51
C LEU A 99 5.85 4.63 0.67
N CYS A 100 7.12 4.24 0.69
CA CYS A 100 8.23 5.17 0.88
C CYS A 100 8.59 5.92 -0.42
N GLY A 101 9.15 7.12 -0.31
CA GLY A 101 9.73 7.84 -1.45
C GLY A 101 8.70 8.42 -2.43
N THR A 102 7.44 8.55 -2.01
CA THR A 102 6.40 9.22 -2.81
C THR A 102 6.52 10.73 -2.66
N SER A 103 6.87 11.42 -3.74
CA SER A 103 6.83 12.89 -3.81
C SER A 103 5.44 13.34 -4.27
N THR A 104 4.52 13.56 -3.34
CA THR A 104 3.25 14.21 -3.65
C THR A 104 3.47 15.73 -3.73
N GLN A 105 2.92 16.38 -4.75
CA GLN A 105 2.94 17.85 -4.87
C GLN A 105 1.97 18.51 -3.87
N ASP A 106 0.96 17.75 -3.43
CA ASP A 106 -0.06 18.21 -2.49
C ASP A 106 -0.04 17.34 -1.23
N SER A 107 0.85 17.71 -0.30
CA SER A 107 1.03 16.99 0.97
C SER A 107 -0.19 17.10 1.88
N MET A 108 -1.11 18.03 1.61
CA MET A 108 -2.18 18.41 2.54
C MET A 108 -3.20 17.28 2.79
N PHE A 109 -3.37 16.39 1.81
CA PHE A 109 -4.37 15.30 1.84
C PHE A 109 -3.76 13.90 1.99
N PHE A 110 -2.44 13.77 2.12
CA PHE A 110 -1.79 12.47 2.23
C PHE A 110 -1.81 12.00 3.68
N MET A 111 -2.88 11.30 4.07
CA MET A 111 -3.04 10.80 5.43
C MET A 111 -2.70 9.30 5.54
N PRO A 112 -1.87 8.91 6.52
CA PRO A 112 -1.65 7.50 6.88
C PRO A 112 -2.95 6.72 7.13
N PRO A 113 -2.95 5.41 6.87
CA PRO A 113 -4.11 4.58 7.14
C PRO A 113 -4.35 4.42 8.64
N THR A 114 -5.59 4.67 9.09
CA THR A 114 -6.00 4.51 10.50
C THR A 114 -7.21 3.60 10.69
N SER A 115 -7.84 3.18 9.59
CA SER A 115 -9.10 2.45 9.59
C SER A 115 -8.98 1.23 8.68
N GLY A 116 -9.55 0.10 9.09
CA GLY A 116 -9.52 -1.15 8.30
C GLY A 116 -8.20 -1.95 8.37
N CYS A 117 -7.21 -1.46 9.14
CA CYS A 117 -5.88 -2.06 9.28
C CYS A 117 -5.62 -2.65 10.68
N SER A 118 -6.58 -3.38 11.26
CA SER A 118 -6.44 -3.90 12.64
C SER A 118 -5.31 -4.92 12.81
N ARG A 119 -4.82 -5.52 11.71
CA ARG A 119 -3.73 -6.51 11.70
C ARG A 119 -2.38 -5.94 11.23
N LEU A 120 -2.32 -4.64 10.94
CA LEU A 120 -1.11 -3.99 10.44
C LEU A 120 -0.03 -3.99 11.54
N THR A 121 1.06 -4.70 11.28
CA THR A 121 2.23 -4.81 12.15
C THR A 121 3.34 -3.87 11.71
N ASP A 122 3.48 -3.64 10.42
CA ASP A 122 4.60 -2.89 9.85
C ASP A 122 4.10 -1.80 8.90
N LEU A 123 4.35 -0.54 9.25
CA LEU A 123 3.98 0.63 8.48
C LEU A 123 5.21 1.47 8.14
N TYR A 124 5.55 1.53 6.85
CA TYR A 124 6.70 2.29 6.34
C TYR A 124 6.22 3.41 5.41
N LEU A 125 6.35 4.66 5.87
CA LEU A 125 5.96 5.86 5.14
C LEU A 125 7.12 6.87 5.16
N SER A 126 8.33 6.42 4.81
CA SER A 126 9.50 7.29 4.81
C SER A 126 9.58 8.15 3.55
N ARG A 127 9.99 9.42 3.68
CA ARG A 127 10.12 10.36 2.54
C ARG A 127 8.81 10.53 1.76
N CYS A 128 7.71 10.73 2.47
CA CYS A 128 6.37 10.93 1.92
C CYS A 128 5.88 12.38 2.04
N SER A 129 6.74 13.30 2.47
CA SER A 129 6.37 14.71 2.74
C SER A 129 5.22 14.87 3.74
N LEU A 130 5.01 13.91 4.65
CA LEU A 130 3.97 13.99 5.68
C LEU A 130 4.25 15.18 6.62
N TYR A 131 3.27 16.04 6.84
CA TYR A 131 3.38 17.18 7.76
C TYR A 131 2.66 16.92 9.09
N LYS A 132 1.63 16.05 9.07
CA LYS A 132 0.82 15.70 10.23
C LYS A 132 0.37 14.25 10.15
N LEU A 133 0.18 13.64 11.31
CA LEU A 133 -0.42 12.32 11.44
C LEU A 133 -1.88 12.44 11.90
N PRO A 134 -2.75 11.52 11.50
CA PRO A 134 -4.11 11.44 11.99
C PRO A 134 -4.16 11.28 13.51
N GLY A 135 -5.13 11.95 14.15
CA GLY A 135 -5.31 11.91 15.61
C GLY A 135 -5.64 10.53 16.18
N ASN A 136 -6.09 9.60 15.35
CA ASN A 136 -6.45 8.22 15.70
C ASN A 136 -5.42 7.18 15.24
N ILE A 137 -4.19 7.58 14.86
CA ILE A 137 -3.14 6.63 14.47
C ILE A 137 -2.75 5.67 15.59
N GLY A 138 -2.93 6.06 16.85
CA GLY A 138 -2.80 5.17 18.01
C GLY A 138 -3.75 3.98 18.04
N GLY A 139 -4.82 4.01 17.23
CA GLY A 139 -5.75 2.88 17.07
C GLY A 139 -5.17 1.69 16.29
N LEU A 140 -3.96 1.81 15.74
CA LEU A 140 -3.23 0.70 15.10
C LEU A 140 -2.65 -0.24 16.16
N SER A 141 -3.54 -0.95 16.87
CA SER A 141 -3.21 -1.73 18.08
C SER A 141 -2.30 -2.94 17.83
N SER A 142 -2.06 -3.35 16.58
CA SER A 142 -1.15 -4.46 16.24
C SER A 142 0.22 -3.99 15.73
N LEU A 143 0.42 -2.67 15.64
CA LEU A 143 1.62 -2.08 15.05
C LEU A 143 2.85 -2.34 15.92
N GLN A 144 3.88 -2.94 15.32
CA GLN A 144 5.17 -3.27 15.92
C GLN A 144 6.29 -2.38 15.37
N SER A 145 6.22 -2.07 14.07
CA SER A 145 7.19 -1.23 13.36
C SER A 145 6.50 -0.05 12.71
N LEU A 146 6.91 1.16 13.06
CA LEU A 146 6.45 2.40 12.43
C LEU A 146 7.65 3.23 11.97
N CYS A 147 7.82 3.39 10.67
CA CYS A 147 8.89 4.21 10.10
C CYS A 147 8.34 5.43 9.37
N LEU A 148 8.56 6.60 9.96
CA LEU A 148 8.14 7.90 9.44
C LEU A 148 9.34 8.78 9.06
N SER A 149 10.51 8.19 8.82
CA SER A 149 11.76 8.92 8.59
C SER A 149 11.69 9.82 7.35
N GLY A 150 12.36 10.97 7.39
CA GLY A 150 12.41 11.88 6.23
C GLY A 150 11.07 12.52 5.88
N ASN A 151 10.18 12.72 6.85
CA ASN A 151 8.96 13.51 6.73
C ASN A 151 9.10 14.87 7.44
N ASN A 152 8.11 15.75 7.27
CA ASN A 152 8.03 17.10 7.85
C ASN A 152 7.09 17.14 9.07
N ILE A 153 7.01 16.05 9.84
CA ILE A 153 6.09 15.94 10.98
C ILE A 153 6.63 16.78 12.14
N GLU A 154 5.92 17.85 12.49
CA GLU A 154 6.33 18.73 13.59
C GLU A 154 5.92 18.20 14.96
N ASN A 155 4.78 17.50 15.03
CA ASN A 155 4.18 17.04 16.27
C ASN A 155 3.58 15.64 16.10
N LEU A 156 3.75 14.79 17.11
CA LEU A 156 3.06 13.51 17.20
C LEU A 156 1.69 13.69 17.87
N PRO A 157 0.61 13.03 17.39
CA PRO A 157 -0.70 13.10 18.02
C PRO A 157 -0.72 12.39 19.38
N GLU A 158 -1.57 12.84 20.29
CA GLU A 158 -1.67 12.30 21.66
C GLU A 158 -1.93 10.79 21.70
N SER A 159 -2.65 10.25 20.72
CA SER A 159 -2.93 8.82 20.62
C SER A 159 -1.69 7.94 20.44
N PHE A 160 -0.50 8.49 20.19
CA PHE A 160 0.74 7.70 20.18
C PHE A 160 0.98 6.92 21.48
N ASN A 161 0.47 7.41 22.61
CA ASN A 161 0.53 6.68 23.89
C ASN A 161 -0.30 5.38 23.89
N GLN A 162 -1.16 5.16 22.89
CA GLN A 162 -1.95 3.95 22.70
C GLN A 162 -1.23 2.89 21.86
N LEU A 163 -0.03 3.17 21.33
CA LEU A 163 0.80 2.16 20.69
C LEU A 163 1.51 1.35 21.79
N HIS A 164 0.99 0.18 22.14
CA HIS A 164 1.42 -0.60 23.32
C HIS A 164 1.83 -2.05 23.02
N ASN A 165 2.36 -2.34 21.83
CA ASN A 165 2.90 -3.66 21.50
C ASN A 165 4.33 -3.89 21.96
#